data_AF-A0AA37ELQ6-F1
#
_entry.id   AF-A0AA37ELQ6-F1
#
_cell.length_a   1.000
_cell.length_b   1.000
_cell.length_c   1.000
_cell.angle_alpha   90.00
_cell.angle_beta   90.00
_cell.angle_gamma   90.00
#
_symmetry.space_group_name_H-M   'P 1'
#
loop_
_entity.id
_entity.type
_entity.pdbx_description
1 polymer ?
#
loop_
_entity_poly.entity_id
_entity_poly.type
_entity_poly.pdbx_seq_one_letter_code
_entity_poly.pdbx_strand_id
1 'polypeptide(L)'
;MSMERMTKKEQLAGRTVNYIGEDDCFDVWSVPKKFMGNAVDRLAAYEDTGVEPEEIARILDAYGRGMTLRTENAQRLEIVKGIQTDRLRELAQADREGRCVVLPATPDQIIYRWRKGDDCPSVSRLDGVQINADGEITYPIWNGYLIPEDFGKTVFLTREEAELRREQDG
;
A
#
# COMPACT_ATOMS: atom_id res chain seq x y z
N MET A 1 -9.66 -24.25 -33.80
CA MET A 1 -9.70 -25.68 -34.16
C MET A 1 -10.92 -26.25 -33.46
N SER A 2 -11.69 -27.12 -34.12
CA SER A 2 -12.87 -27.73 -33.51
C SER A 2 -12.42 -29.01 -32.80
N MET A 3 -12.94 -29.26 -31.60
CA MET A 3 -12.63 -30.44 -30.81
C MET A 3 -13.05 -31.69 -31.57
N GLU A 4 -12.12 -32.62 -31.74
CA GLU A 4 -12.43 -33.92 -32.30
C GLU A 4 -13.12 -34.78 -31.23
N ARG A 5 -14.30 -35.29 -31.55
CA ARG A 5 -15.14 -36.04 -30.62
C ARG A 5 -14.85 -37.54 -30.72
N MET A 6 -14.39 -38.16 -29.63
CA MET A 6 -14.09 -39.59 -29.59
C MET A 6 -15.28 -40.44 -29.08
N THR A 7 -16.21 -39.85 -28.31
CA THR A 7 -17.34 -40.61 -27.77
C THR A 7 -18.56 -40.68 -28.69
N LYS A 8 -19.18 -41.86 -28.77
CA LYS A 8 -20.41 -42.15 -29.51
C LYS A 8 -21.54 -42.52 -28.54
N LYS A 9 -22.77 -42.12 -28.88
CA LYS A 9 -24.00 -42.39 -28.12
C LYS A 9 -24.79 -43.52 -28.79
N GLU A 10 -25.29 -44.48 -28.02
CA GLU A 10 -26.15 -45.56 -28.49
C GLU A 10 -27.24 -45.88 -27.46
N GLN A 11 -28.42 -46.30 -27.93
CA GLN A 11 -29.51 -46.73 -27.06
C GLN A 11 -29.49 -48.25 -26.90
N LEU A 12 -29.31 -48.71 -25.65
CA LEU A 12 -29.29 -50.12 -25.28
C LEU A 12 -30.32 -50.37 -24.18
N ALA A 13 -31.29 -51.25 -24.43
CA ALA A 13 -32.34 -51.62 -23.47
C ALA A 13 -33.07 -50.42 -22.81
N GLY A 14 -33.31 -49.35 -23.58
CA GLY A 14 -33.99 -48.14 -23.10
C GLY A 14 -33.12 -47.19 -22.27
N ARG A 15 -31.80 -47.40 -22.19
CA ARG A 15 -30.84 -46.49 -21.57
C ARG A 15 -29.89 -45.93 -22.63
N THR A 16 -29.60 -44.64 -22.55
CA THR A 16 -28.55 -44.00 -23.34
C THR A 16 -27.21 -44.39 -22.75
N VAL A 17 -26.32 -44.94 -23.57
CA VAL A 17 -24.96 -45.28 -23.13
C VAL A 17 -23.93 -44.69 -24.07
N ASN A 18 -22.85 -44.15 -23.50
CA ASN A 18 -21.71 -43.65 -24.25
C ASN A 18 -20.64 -44.74 -24.36
N TYR A 19 -20.01 -44.84 -25.53
CA TYR A 19 -18.87 -45.72 -25.76
C TYR A 19 -17.82 -45.04 -26.64
N ILE A 20 -16.58 -45.52 -26.55
CA ILE A 20 -15.50 -45.13 -27.47
C ILE A 20 -15.44 -46.18 -28.57
N GLY A 21 -15.38 -45.71 -29.82
CA GLY A 21 -15.25 -46.56 -31.00
C GLY A 21 -14.27 -45.92 -31.97
N GLU A 22 -12.99 -46.19 -31.74
CA GLU A 22 -11.89 -45.90 -32.66
C GLU A 22 -11.49 -47.15 -33.43
N ASP A 23 -10.93 -46.93 -34.61
CA ASP A 23 -10.34 -47.96 -35.46
C ASP A 23 -9.13 -48.65 -34.81
N ASP A 24 -8.60 -48.18 -33.67
CA ASP A 24 -7.41 -48.74 -33.00
C ASP A 24 -7.72 -49.52 -31.70
N CYS A 25 -9.00 -49.68 -31.34
CA CYS A 25 -9.43 -50.42 -30.16
C CYS A 25 -9.75 -51.89 -30.49
N PHE A 26 -8.72 -52.65 -30.87
CA PHE A 26 -8.84 -54.08 -31.16
C PHE A 26 -8.48 -54.95 -29.95
N ASP A 27 -9.20 -56.07 -29.79
CA ASP A 27 -8.72 -57.15 -28.93
C ASP A 27 -7.66 -58.01 -29.66
N VAL A 28 -7.14 -59.04 -28.98
CA VAL A 28 -6.11 -59.96 -29.51
C VAL A 28 -6.53 -60.64 -30.83
N TRP A 29 -7.81 -60.57 -31.19
CA TRP A 29 -8.40 -61.18 -32.39
C TRP A 29 -8.89 -60.14 -33.42
N SER A 30 -8.45 -58.88 -33.32
CA SER A 30 -8.84 -57.82 -34.25
C SER A 30 -10.34 -57.55 -34.27
N VAL A 31 -11.06 -57.88 -33.20
CA VAL A 31 -12.48 -57.55 -33.06
C VAL A 31 -12.60 -56.14 -32.48
N PRO A 32 -13.37 -55.23 -33.11
CA PRO A 32 -13.62 -53.90 -32.59
C PRO A 32 -14.24 -53.98 -31.20
N LYS A 33 -13.56 -53.44 -30.19
CA LYS A 33 -14.03 -53.46 -28.80
C LYS A 33 -14.61 -52.11 -28.42
N LYS A 34 -15.91 -52.10 -28.11
CA LYS A 34 -16.58 -50.92 -27.52
C LYS A 34 -16.21 -50.82 -26.05
N PHE A 35 -15.59 -49.72 -25.64
CA PHE A 35 -15.31 -49.44 -24.23
C PHE A 35 -16.40 -48.57 -23.62
N MET A 36 -16.92 -48.98 -22.47
CA MET A 36 -18.02 -48.34 -21.75
C MET A 36 -17.65 -48.16 -20.26
N GLY A 37 -18.19 -47.13 -19.62
CA GLY A 37 -18.06 -46.92 -18.17
C GLY A 37 -17.97 -45.45 -17.77
N ASN A 38 -17.89 -45.19 -16.45
CA ASN A 38 -17.92 -43.84 -15.87
C ASN A 38 -16.89 -42.86 -16.46
N ALA A 39 -15.71 -43.35 -16.86
CA ALA A 39 -14.69 -42.52 -17.50
C ALA A 39 -15.13 -42.03 -18.88
N VAL A 40 -15.79 -42.90 -19.67
CA VAL A 40 -16.34 -42.56 -20.99
C VAL A 40 -17.50 -41.60 -20.87
N ASP A 41 -18.37 -41.80 -19.87
CA ASP A 41 -19.48 -40.88 -19.61
C ASP A 41 -18.99 -39.48 -19.20
N ARG A 42 -17.93 -39.40 -18.38
CA ARG A 42 -17.30 -38.11 -18.02
C ARG A 42 -16.65 -37.43 -19.23
N LEU A 43 -15.98 -38.19 -20.09
CA LEU A 43 -15.39 -37.64 -21.32
C LEU A 43 -16.48 -37.15 -22.28
N ALA A 44 -17.55 -37.93 -22.48
CA ALA A 44 -18.68 -37.52 -23.31
C ALA A 44 -19.35 -36.24 -22.78
N ALA A 45 -19.50 -36.12 -21.46
CA ALA A 45 -20.02 -34.91 -20.83
C ALA A 45 -19.09 -33.70 -21.02
N TYR A 46 -17.77 -33.91 -21.02
CA TYR A 46 -16.79 -32.86 -21.31
C TYR A 46 -16.83 -32.46 -22.79
N GLU A 47 -16.81 -33.41 -23.72
CA GLU A 47 -16.94 -33.16 -25.17
C GLU A 47 -18.27 -32.47 -25.52
N ASP A 48 -19.35 -32.78 -24.80
CA ASP A 48 -20.65 -32.09 -24.93
C ASP A 48 -20.57 -30.60 -24.54
N THR A 49 -19.56 -30.16 -23.78
CA THR A 49 -19.33 -28.73 -23.52
C THR A 49 -18.79 -27.99 -24.75
N GLY A 50 -18.14 -28.72 -25.67
CA GLY A 50 -17.53 -28.16 -26.88
C GLY A 50 -16.37 -27.19 -26.63
N VAL A 51 -15.84 -27.16 -25.40
CA VAL A 51 -14.75 -26.25 -25.01
C VAL A 51 -13.43 -27.01 -24.99
N GLU A 52 -12.41 -26.44 -25.63
CA GLU A 52 -11.07 -27.01 -25.60
C GLU A 52 -10.40 -26.80 -24.23
N PRO A 53 -9.55 -27.74 -23.77
CA PRO A 53 -8.83 -27.59 -22.51
C PRO A 53 -8.01 -26.29 -22.45
N GLU A 54 -7.40 -25.90 -23.57
CA GLU A 54 -6.63 -24.66 -23.69
C GLU A 54 -7.51 -23.41 -23.54
N GLU A 55 -8.77 -23.48 -23.99
CA GLU A 55 -9.72 -22.39 -23.89
C GLU A 55 -10.24 -22.25 -22.45
N ILE A 56 -10.47 -23.37 -21.76
CA ILE A 56 -10.75 -23.39 -20.31
C ILE A 56 -9.59 -22.76 -19.52
N ALA A 57 -8.35 -23.13 -19.85
CA ALA A 57 -7.16 -22.56 -19.21
C ALA A 57 -7.09 -21.04 -19.43
N ARG A 58 -7.35 -20.56 -20.65
CA ARG A 58 -7.41 -19.11 -20.95
C ARG A 58 -8.52 -18.39 -20.19
N ILE A 59 -9.70 -19.01 -20.07
CA ILE A 59 -10.84 -18.44 -19.33
C ILE A 59 -10.50 -18.33 -17.84
N LEU A 60 -9.94 -19.39 -17.24
CA LEU A 60 -9.51 -19.40 -15.84
C LEU A 60 -8.42 -18.35 -15.57
N ASP A 61 -7.46 -18.23 -16.47
CA ASP A 61 -6.35 -17.29 -16.38
C ASP A 61 -6.83 -15.83 -16.55
N ALA A 62 -7.74 -15.56 -17.49
CA ALA A 62 -8.37 -14.25 -17.65
C ALA A 62 -9.24 -13.88 -16.44
N TYR A 63 -10.00 -14.83 -15.89
CA TYR A 63 -10.83 -14.61 -14.71
C TYR A 63 -9.98 -14.40 -13.45
N GLY A 64 -8.90 -15.19 -13.28
CA GLY A 64 -7.93 -15.05 -12.19
C GLY A 64 -7.22 -13.70 -12.21
N ARG A 65 -6.73 -13.27 -13.39
CA ARG A 65 -6.17 -11.92 -13.58
C ARG A 65 -7.19 -10.81 -13.34
N GLY A 66 -8.42 -10.97 -13.84
CA GLY A 66 -9.49 -10.01 -13.64
C GLY A 66 -9.88 -9.85 -12.16
N MET A 67 -9.89 -10.96 -11.41
CA MET A 67 -10.21 -10.97 -9.98
C MET A 67 -9.09 -10.33 -9.16
N THR A 68 -7.83 -10.71 -9.41
CA THR A 68 -6.65 -10.16 -8.72
C THR A 68 -6.52 -8.65 -8.91
N LEU A 69 -6.70 -8.15 -10.13
CA LEU A 69 -6.70 -6.71 -10.41
C LEU A 69 -7.83 -5.97 -9.69
N ARG A 70 -9.03 -6.56 -9.56
CA ARG A 70 -10.13 -5.94 -8.82
C ARG A 70 -9.86 -5.88 -7.33
N THR A 71 -9.29 -6.95 -6.76
CA THR A 71 -8.93 -6.98 -5.33
C THR A 71 -7.81 -6.02 -5.00
N GLU A 72 -6.75 -5.94 -5.81
CA GLU A 72 -5.65 -4.99 -5.59
C GLU A 72 -6.09 -3.54 -5.71
N ASN A 73 -6.92 -3.22 -6.72
CA ASN A 73 -7.45 -1.86 -6.87
C ASN A 73 -8.41 -1.49 -5.73
N ALA A 74 -9.24 -2.43 -5.27
CA ALA A 74 -10.12 -2.21 -4.12
C ALA A 74 -9.31 -1.96 -2.82
N GLN A 75 -8.25 -2.72 -2.59
CA GLN A 75 -7.34 -2.52 -1.44
C GLN A 75 -6.61 -1.18 -1.51
N ARG A 76 -6.15 -0.77 -2.71
CA ARG A 76 -5.53 0.56 -2.90
C ARG A 76 -6.52 1.70 -2.64
N LEU A 77 -7.76 1.56 -3.10
CA LEU A 77 -8.83 2.52 -2.85
C LEU A 77 -9.18 2.63 -1.36
N GLU A 78 -9.11 1.53 -0.61
CA GLU A 78 -9.33 1.52 0.84
C GLU A 78 -8.26 2.31 1.60
N ILE A 79 -6.98 2.15 1.23
CA ILE A 79 -5.88 2.95 1.78
C ILE A 79 -6.06 4.44 1.46
N VAL A 80 -6.44 4.76 0.22
CA VAL A 80 -6.61 6.16 -0.22
C VAL A 80 -7.82 6.83 0.44
N LYS A 81 -8.90 6.08 0.74
CA LYS A 81 -10.06 6.62 1.48
C LYS A 81 -9.71 7.09 2.90
N GLY A 82 -8.69 6.50 3.53
CA GLY A 82 -8.21 6.93 4.84
C GLY A 82 -7.41 8.24 4.82
N ILE A 83 -6.94 8.67 3.64
CA ILE A 83 -6.14 9.89 3.50
C ILE A 83 -7.09 11.08 3.33
N GLN A 84 -7.05 12.02 4.27
CA GLN A 84 -7.77 13.29 4.18
C GLN A 84 -7.13 14.20 3.11
N THR A 85 -7.39 13.92 1.84
CA THR A 85 -6.80 14.64 0.70
C THR A 85 -7.10 16.14 0.71
N ASP A 86 -8.23 16.54 1.27
CA ASP A 86 -8.60 17.96 1.39
C ASP A 86 -7.70 18.69 2.39
N ARG A 87 -7.39 18.05 3.53
CA ARG A 87 -6.44 18.58 4.51
C ARG A 87 -5.02 18.68 3.92
N LEU A 88 -4.60 17.68 3.15
CA LEU A 88 -3.31 17.74 2.46
C LEU A 88 -3.25 18.89 1.43
N ARG A 89 -4.33 19.11 0.69
CA ARG A 89 -4.43 20.22 -0.27
C ARG A 89 -4.36 21.57 0.44
N GLU A 90 -5.06 21.71 1.57
CA GLU A 90 -5.02 22.93 2.39
C GLU A 90 -3.61 23.21 2.92
N LEU A 91 -2.93 22.19 3.47
CA LEU A 91 -1.56 22.32 3.96
C LEU A 91 -0.58 22.66 2.83
N ALA A 92 -0.69 22.01 1.67
CA ALA A 92 0.15 22.31 0.52
C ALA A 92 -0.08 23.72 -0.02
N GLN A 93 -1.32 24.21 0.02
CA GLN A 93 -1.64 25.59 -0.36
C GLN A 93 -1.09 26.58 0.68
N ALA A 94 -1.19 26.28 1.97
CA ALA A 94 -0.63 27.10 3.03
C ALA A 94 0.89 27.23 2.95
N ASP A 95 1.57 26.14 2.63
CA ASP A 95 3.02 26.12 2.39
C ASP A 95 3.39 26.98 1.18
N ARG A 96 2.68 26.83 0.04
CA ARG A 96 2.90 27.64 -1.16
C ARG A 96 2.65 29.13 -0.95
N GLU A 97 1.67 29.48 -0.12
CA GLU A 97 1.34 30.86 0.24
C GLU A 97 2.28 31.43 1.33
N GLY A 98 3.26 30.65 1.81
CA GLY A 98 4.21 31.09 2.83
C GLY A 98 3.58 31.29 4.21
N ARG A 99 2.43 30.66 4.49
CA ARG A 99 1.72 30.74 5.78
C ARG A 99 2.22 29.73 6.80
N CYS A 100 3.00 28.73 6.37
CA CYS A 100 3.59 27.72 7.24
C CYS A 100 4.93 28.18 7.80
N VAL A 101 5.08 28.12 9.13
CA VAL A 101 6.33 28.44 9.82
C VAL A 101 6.74 27.25 10.69
N VAL A 102 8.01 26.86 10.60
CA VAL A 102 8.61 25.87 11.50
C VAL A 102 9.20 26.60 12.69
N LEU A 103 8.69 26.30 13.87
CA LEU A 103 9.15 26.92 15.11
C LEU A 103 10.44 26.21 15.59
N PRO A 104 11.52 26.95 15.96
CA PRO A 104 12.74 26.37 16.52
C PRO A 104 12.53 25.66 17.86
N ALA A 105 11.47 25.97 18.61
CA ALA A 105 11.19 25.36 19.90
C ALA A 105 9.69 25.25 20.17
N THR A 106 9.29 24.25 20.96
CA THR A 106 7.90 24.07 21.40
C THR A 106 7.60 24.92 22.64
N PRO A 107 6.33 25.29 22.87
CA PRO A 107 5.90 25.83 24.16
C PRO A 107 6.30 24.89 25.31
N ASP A 108 6.60 25.46 26.47
CA ASP A 108 7.01 24.73 27.68
C ASP A 108 8.36 23.97 27.58
N GLN A 109 9.09 24.16 26.48
CA GLN A 109 10.41 23.55 26.27
C GLN A 109 11.46 24.16 27.21
N ILE A 110 12.34 23.30 27.75
CA ILE A 110 13.53 23.73 28.49
C ILE A 110 14.57 24.23 27.49
N ILE A 111 15.14 25.39 27.80
CA ILE A 111 16.19 26.04 27.03
C ILE A 111 17.39 26.37 27.91
N TYR A 112 18.57 26.39 27.28
CA TYR A 112 19.85 26.73 27.87
C TYR A 112 20.36 28.00 27.21
N ARG A 113 20.63 29.04 28.01
CA ARG A 113 21.03 30.35 27.49
C ARG A 113 22.34 30.80 28.12
N TRP A 114 23.28 31.21 27.27
CA TRP A 114 24.50 31.88 27.67
C TRP A 114 24.29 33.40 27.74
N ARG A 115 24.67 34.02 28.85
CA ARG A 115 24.79 35.48 28.96
C ARG A 115 26.25 35.86 29.15
N LYS A 116 26.57 37.11 28.81
CA LYS A 116 27.93 37.63 28.93
C LYS A 116 28.35 37.64 30.41
N GLY A 117 29.41 36.89 30.74
CA GLY A 117 29.92 36.76 32.10
C GLY A 117 29.35 35.58 32.89
N ASP A 118 28.52 34.73 32.28
CA ASP A 118 28.03 33.51 32.93
C ASP A 118 29.12 32.43 32.96
N ASP A 119 29.30 31.82 34.14
CA ASP A 119 30.19 30.65 34.31
C ASP A 119 29.52 29.33 33.89
N CYS A 120 28.19 29.31 33.78
CA CYS A 120 27.38 28.16 33.35
C CYS A 120 26.12 28.64 32.61
N PRO A 121 25.53 27.83 31.71
CA PRO A 121 24.37 28.27 30.95
C PRO A 121 23.15 28.36 31.88
N SER A 122 22.45 29.49 31.81
CA SER A 122 21.17 29.66 32.51
C SER A 122 20.11 28.73 31.93
N VAL A 123 19.39 28.03 32.82
CA VAL A 123 18.29 27.15 32.44
C VAL A 123 16.99 27.93 32.58
N SER A 124 16.17 27.90 31.55
CA SER A 124 14.86 28.56 31.55
C SER A 124 13.85 27.71 30.78
N ARG A 125 12.57 28.05 30.93
CA ARG A 125 11.48 27.40 30.21
C ARG A 125 10.77 28.44 29.36
N LEU A 126 10.40 28.05 28.14
CA LEU A 126 9.65 28.92 27.26
C LEU A 126 8.20 29.02 27.74
N ASP A 127 7.71 30.24 27.96
CA ASP A 127 6.32 30.45 28.39
C ASP A 127 5.34 30.20 27.24
N GLY A 128 5.80 30.31 25.99
CA GLY A 128 5.02 30.00 24.81
C GLY A 128 5.60 30.61 23.53
N VAL A 129 4.73 30.81 22.55
CA VAL A 129 5.04 31.46 21.28
C VAL A 129 4.03 32.57 21.06
N GLN A 130 4.52 33.77 20.79
CA GLN A 130 3.72 34.96 20.55
C GLN A 130 3.94 35.44 19.11
N ILE A 131 2.85 35.70 18.39
CA ILE A 131 2.87 36.28 17.05
C ILE A 131 2.39 37.72 17.18
N ASN A 132 3.26 38.67 16.86
CA ASN A 132 2.96 40.09 16.91
C ASN A 132 2.10 40.52 15.72
N ALA A 133 1.52 41.73 15.78
CA ALA A 133 0.62 42.23 14.74
C ALA A 133 1.31 42.44 13.37
N ASP A 134 2.63 42.61 13.37
CA ASP A 134 3.50 42.69 12.20
C ASP A 134 3.94 41.31 11.67
N GLY A 135 3.54 40.23 12.33
CA GLY A 135 3.90 38.86 11.97
C GLY A 135 5.22 38.38 12.57
N GLU A 136 5.90 39.19 13.39
CA GLU A 136 7.12 38.76 14.07
C GLU A 136 6.80 37.72 15.15
N ILE A 137 7.60 36.65 15.19
CA ILE A 137 7.47 35.58 16.18
C ILE A 137 8.43 35.87 17.34
N THR A 138 7.91 35.90 18.55
CA THR A 138 8.69 36.08 19.77
C THR A 138 8.37 34.99 20.79
N TYR A 139 9.35 34.72 21.65
CA TYR A 139 9.32 33.67 22.65
C TYR A 139 9.40 34.29 24.05
N PRO A 140 8.27 34.52 24.72
CA PRO A 140 8.27 35.10 26.06
C PRO A 140 8.95 34.17 27.07
N ILE A 141 9.69 34.80 27.98
CA ILE A 141 10.30 34.17 29.15
C ILE A 141 10.05 35.06 30.37
N TRP A 142 10.19 34.50 31.58
CA TRP A 142 9.92 35.18 32.85
C TRP A 142 10.50 36.61 32.96
N ASN A 143 11.64 36.90 32.33
CA ASN A 143 12.21 38.25 32.26
C ASN A 143 12.76 38.59 30.87
N GLY A 144 11.85 38.71 29.89
CA GLY A 144 12.16 39.19 28.54
C GLY A 144 11.48 38.37 27.45
N TYR A 145 12.02 38.47 26.24
CA TYR A 145 11.62 37.65 25.11
C TYR A 145 12.87 37.24 24.32
N LEU A 146 12.73 36.17 23.54
CA LEU A 146 13.73 35.71 22.57
C LEU A 146 13.14 35.80 21.17
N ILE A 147 14.00 35.96 20.17
CA ILE A 147 13.62 35.87 18.75
C ILE A 147 14.16 34.56 18.15
N PRO A 148 13.57 34.05 17.05
CA PRO A 148 14.04 32.83 16.39
C PRO A 148 15.55 32.82 16.11
N GLU A 149 16.14 33.98 15.84
CA GLU A 149 17.55 34.16 15.50
C GLU A 149 18.52 33.96 16.69
N ASP A 150 18.01 33.95 17.92
CA ASP A 150 18.80 33.68 19.14
C ASP A 150 19.09 32.18 19.31
N PHE A 151 18.22 31.32 18.78
CA PHE A 151 18.37 29.87 18.82
C PHE A 151 19.57 29.42 17.98
N GLY A 152 20.39 28.55 18.55
CA GLY A 152 21.65 28.08 17.95
C GLY A 152 22.82 29.06 18.08
N LYS A 153 22.61 30.28 18.58
CA LYS A 153 23.68 31.25 18.85
C LYS A 153 23.92 31.45 20.34
N THR A 154 22.89 31.91 21.04
CA THR A 154 22.96 32.19 22.49
C THR A 154 21.99 31.33 23.29
N VAL A 155 21.00 30.72 22.62
CA VAL A 155 19.98 29.84 23.20
C VAL A 155 20.04 28.46 22.53
N PHE A 156 20.00 27.40 23.33
CA PHE A 156 20.13 26.02 22.90
C PHE A 156 19.02 25.16 23.53
N LEU A 157 18.63 24.08 22.85
CA LEU A 157 17.57 23.19 23.33
C LEU A 157 18.11 22.12 24.26
N THR A 158 19.41 21.83 24.17
CA THR A 158 20.10 20.87 25.03
C THR A 158 21.28 21.49 25.76
N ARG A 159 21.64 20.89 26.88
CA ARG A 159 22.80 21.31 27.68
C ARG A 159 24.11 21.06 26.93
N GLU A 160 24.20 19.91 26.25
CA GLU A 160 25.40 19.49 25.52
C GLU A 160 25.72 20.47 24.39
N GLU A 161 24.72 20.89 23.60
CA GLU A 161 24.90 21.90 22.56
C GLU A 161 25.37 23.24 23.13
N ALA A 162 24.83 23.64 24.29
CA ALA A 162 25.24 24.87 24.95
C ALA A 162 26.71 24.79 25.40
N GLU A 163 27.13 23.70 26.04
CA GLU A 163 28.50 23.52 26.53
C GLU A 163 29.50 23.47 25.36
N LEU A 164 29.17 22.74 24.29
CA LEU A 164 30.02 22.62 23.11
C LEU A 164 30.24 23.97 22.39
N ARG A 165 29.24 24.86 22.38
CA ARG A 165 29.42 26.21 21.81
C ARG A 165 30.46 27.03 22.59
N ARG A 166 30.49 26.93 23.92
CA ARG A 166 31.47 27.66 24.76
C ARG A 166 32.89 27.19 24.50
N GLU A 167 33.09 25.90 24.24
CA GLU A 167 34.41 25.36 23.87
C GLU A 167 34.92 25.89 22.53
N GLN A 168 34.04 26.28 21.62
CA GLN A 168 34.41 26.85 20.32
C GLN A 168 34.70 28.36 20.35
N ASP A 169 34.14 29.08 21.33
CA ASP A 169 34.31 30.53 21.49
C ASP A 169 35.40 30.91 22.53
N GLY A 170 35.97 29.92 23.24
CA GLY A 170 37.06 30.09 24.22
C GLY A 170 38.43 29.88 23.62
#